data_AF-A0A533UCH1-F1
#
_entry.id   AF-A0A533UCH1-F1
#
_cell.length_a   1.000
_cell.length_b   1.000
_cell.length_c   1.000
_cell.angle_alpha   90.00
_cell.angle_beta   90.00
_cell.angle_gamma   90.00
#
_symmetry.space_group_name_H-M   'P 1'
#
loop_
_entity.id
_entity.type
_entity.pdbx_description
1 polymer ?
#
loop_
_entity_poly.entity_id
_entity_poly.type
_entity_poly.pdbx_seq_one_letter_code
_entity_poly.pdbx_strand_id
1 'polypeptide(L)'
;MVLIEAACSLESFRRFIIISTCRSFIPESYMHDFEIFPEREEGPGAIYIEAADKVTLKKIREMTFVNAKEVLGIIYSSKSGNTNLKWRQTRRKNGKVTGNASPNALVNLVESDVITQDWVNSYLESSKHSNEGNNDLGKNTNSNR
;
A
#
# COMPACT_ATOMS: atom_id res chain seq x y z
N MET A 1 6.98 -10.26 5.21
CA MET A 1 6.38 -9.20 4.38
C MET A 1 5.94 -9.81 3.07
N VAL A 2 4.95 -9.23 2.39
CA VAL A 2 4.38 -9.71 1.13
C VAL A 2 4.79 -8.77 0.01
N LEU A 3 5.32 -9.29 -1.08
CA LEU A 3 5.61 -8.50 -2.28
C LEU A 3 4.28 -8.20 -2.99
N ILE A 4 4.00 -6.92 -3.19
CA ILE A 4 2.84 -6.42 -3.93
C ILE A 4 3.31 -5.97 -5.30
N GLU A 5 2.63 -6.46 -6.32
CA GLU A 5 2.76 -6.00 -7.69
C GLU A 5 1.38 -6.10 -8.36
N ALA A 6 0.67 -4.98 -8.44
CA ALA A 6 -0.71 -4.96 -8.94
C ALA A 6 -1.00 -3.71 -9.74
N ALA A 7 -1.83 -3.83 -10.78
CA ALA A 7 -2.40 -2.68 -11.46
C ALA A 7 -3.60 -2.17 -10.66
N CYS A 8 -3.64 -0.88 -10.34
CA CYS A 8 -4.76 -0.27 -9.63
C CYS A 8 -4.97 1.19 -10.04
N SER A 9 -6.18 1.69 -9.80
CA SER A 9 -6.49 3.09 -10.04
C SER A 9 -5.81 3.99 -9.01
N LEU A 10 -5.60 5.25 -9.37
CA LEU A 10 -5.16 6.29 -8.45
C LEU A 10 -6.11 6.40 -7.25
N GLU A 11 -7.41 6.26 -7.49
CA GLU A 11 -8.42 6.36 -6.44
C GLU A 11 -8.35 5.20 -5.44
N SER A 12 -8.17 3.98 -5.93
CA SER A 12 -7.95 2.81 -5.07
C SER A 12 -6.74 3.04 -4.16
N PHE A 13 -5.64 3.55 -4.72
CA PHE A 13 -4.45 3.83 -3.92
C PHE A 13 -4.64 5.03 -2.97
N ARG A 14 -5.40 6.06 -3.36
CA ARG A 14 -5.79 7.18 -2.47
C ARG A 14 -6.58 6.67 -1.27
N ARG A 15 -7.60 5.83 -1.51
CA ARG A 15 -8.41 5.21 -0.45
C ARG A 15 -7.55 4.35 0.47
N PHE A 16 -6.62 3.57 -0.07
CA PHE A 16 -5.67 2.79 0.72
C PHE A 16 -4.92 3.67 1.73
N ILE A 17 -4.38 4.80 1.29
CA ILE A 17 -3.62 5.70 2.16
C ILE A 17 -4.54 6.26 3.25
N ILE A 18 -5.74 6.75 2.88
CA ILE A 18 -6.69 7.31 3.83
C ILE A 18 -7.07 6.29 4.91
N ILE A 19 -7.47 5.07 4.52
CA ILE A 19 -7.81 3.97 5.43
C ILE A 19 -6.63 3.65 6.35
N SER A 20 -5.42 3.62 5.79
CA SER A 20 -4.21 3.26 6.53
C SER A 20 -3.67 4.35 7.46
N THR A 21 -4.19 5.59 7.40
CA THR A 21 -3.62 6.70 8.18
C THR A 21 -4.61 7.62 8.87
N CYS A 22 -5.57 8.17 8.13
CA CYS A 22 -6.30 9.35 8.58
C CYS A 22 -7.82 9.21 8.49
N ARG A 23 -8.35 8.03 8.19
CA ARG A 23 -9.80 7.75 8.11
C ARG A 23 -10.59 8.23 9.32
N SER A 24 -10.00 8.23 10.52
CA SER A 24 -10.67 8.65 11.75
C SER A 24 -10.78 10.17 11.94
N PHE A 25 -10.06 10.97 11.17
CA PHE A 25 -10.02 12.44 11.34
C PHE A 25 -9.97 13.25 10.05
N ILE A 26 -9.99 12.60 8.88
CA ILE A 26 -10.13 13.29 7.59
C ILE A 26 -11.49 14.02 7.55
N PRO A 27 -11.54 15.30 7.15
CA PRO A 27 -12.81 15.99 6.93
C PRO A 27 -13.66 15.28 5.88
N GLU A 28 -14.97 15.19 6.10
CA GLU A 28 -15.89 14.50 5.20
C GLU A 28 -15.82 15.03 3.75
N SER A 29 -15.68 16.35 3.59
CA SER A 29 -15.51 16.97 2.27
C SER A 29 -14.24 16.53 1.55
N TYR A 30 -13.17 16.20 2.27
CA TYR A 30 -11.91 15.74 1.70
C TYR A 30 -11.94 14.24 1.39
N MET A 31 -12.76 13.47 2.09
CA MET A 31 -12.95 12.05 1.83
C MET A 31 -13.52 11.82 0.42
N HIS A 32 -14.50 12.63 0.01
CA HIS A 32 -15.21 12.51 -1.26
C HIS A 32 -14.58 13.28 -2.43
N ASP A 33 -13.54 14.06 -2.16
CA ASP A 33 -12.80 14.78 -3.21
C ASP A 33 -11.63 13.93 -3.74
N PHE A 34 -11.75 13.52 -5.00
CA PHE A 34 -10.78 12.67 -5.71
C PHE A 34 -9.44 13.35 -5.98
N GLU A 35 -9.33 14.67 -5.81
CA GLU A 35 -8.10 15.43 -5.98
C GLU A 35 -7.41 15.73 -4.64
N ILE A 36 -8.00 15.34 -3.51
CA ILE A 36 -7.41 15.59 -2.18
C ILE A 36 -6.66 14.36 -1.67
N PHE A 37 -5.37 14.57 -1.38
CA PHE A 37 -4.45 13.55 -0.92
C PHE A 37 -3.88 13.89 0.47
N PRO A 38 -3.71 12.89 1.34
CA PRO A 38 -2.94 13.03 2.56
C PRO A 38 -1.42 12.89 2.30
N GLU A 39 -0.62 13.82 2.82
CA GLU A 39 0.84 13.81 2.82
C GLU A 39 1.43 13.85 4.24
N ARG A 40 2.58 13.20 4.41
CA ARG A 40 3.35 13.23 5.64
C ARG A 40 4.82 13.41 5.31
N GLU A 41 5.28 14.65 5.41
CA GLU A 41 6.66 15.05 5.11
C GLU A 41 7.60 14.82 6.29
N GLU A 42 7.08 14.91 7.52
CA GLU A 42 7.89 14.86 8.75
C GLU A 42 7.69 13.54 9.51
N GLY A 43 8.80 13.00 10.03
CA GLY A 43 8.79 11.82 10.90
C GLY A 43 8.67 10.48 10.16
N PRO A 44 8.48 9.37 10.91
CA PRO A 44 8.42 8.03 10.32
C PRO A 44 7.17 7.84 9.46
N GLY A 45 7.32 7.02 8.41
CA GLY A 45 6.25 6.67 7.49
C GLY A 45 5.96 7.77 6.47
N ALA A 46 6.95 8.19 5.69
CA ALA A 46 6.76 9.24 4.69
C ALA A 46 5.60 8.92 3.72
N ILE A 47 4.81 9.94 3.40
CA ILE A 47 3.79 9.88 2.34
C ILE A 47 4.01 11.09 1.44
N TYR A 48 4.33 10.83 0.18
CA TYR A 48 4.72 11.84 -0.80
C TYR A 48 3.93 11.67 -2.08
N ILE A 49 3.29 12.74 -2.54
CA ILE A 49 2.54 12.82 -3.79
C ILE A 49 3.36 13.63 -4.80
N GLU A 50 3.70 12.98 -5.91
CA GLU A 50 4.33 13.57 -7.09
C GLU A 50 3.22 13.92 -8.10
N ALA A 51 3.05 15.22 -8.37
CA ALA A 51 1.98 15.74 -9.21
C ALA A 51 2.47 16.98 -9.98
N ALA A 52 1.83 17.29 -11.11
CA ALA A 52 2.19 18.47 -11.90
C ALA A 52 1.76 19.78 -11.24
N ASP A 53 0.61 19.76 -10.57
CA ASP A 53 0.11 20.88 -9.77
C ASP A 53 -0.31 20.36 -8.39
N LYS A 54 0.12 21.07 -7.34
CA LYS A 54 -0.11 20.69 -5.96
C LYS A 54 -0.23 21.92 -5.08
N VAL A 55 -1.36 22.03 -4.38
CA VAL A 55 -1.66 23.13 -3.46
C VAL A 55 -1.95 22.58 -2.08
N THR A 56 -1.24 23.08 -1.07
CA THR A 56 -1.49 22.75 0.33
C THR A 56 -2.80 23.37 0.80
N LEU A 57 -3.69 22.54 1.35
CA LEU A 57 -4.97 23.00 1.91
C LEU A 57 -4.87 23.26 3.40
N LYS A 58 -4.56 22.22 4.18
CA LYS A 58 -4.55 22.30 5.65
C LYS A 58 -3.73 21.17 6.26
N LYS A 59 -3.03 21.46 7.35
CA LYS A 59 -2.43 20.44 8.24
C LYS A 59 -3.38 20.12 9.38
N ILE A 60 -3.66 18.84 9.59
CA ILE A 60 -4.46 18.33 10.72
C ILE A 60 -3.66 17.19 11.35
N ARG A 61 -3.26 17.36 12.61
CA ARG A 61 -2.30 16.48 13.29
C ARG A 61 -1.00 16.38 12.49
N GLU A 62 -0.48 15.18 12.26
CA GLU A 62 0.71 14.92 11.47
C GLU A 62 0.48 14.88 9.95
N MET A 63 -0.77 15.04 9.49
CA MET A 63 -1.12 14.92 8.08
C MET A 63 -1.34 16.29 7.44
N THR A 64 -0.67 16.54 6.32
CA THR A 64 -0.93 17.68 5.44
C THR A 64 -1.85 17.23 4.32
N PHE A 65 -3.01 17.86 4.16
CA PHE A 65 -3.90 17.61 3.04
C PHE A 65 -3.56 18.57 1.90
N VAL A 66 -3.43 18.01 0.70
CA VAL A 66 -3.09 18.74 -0.53
C VAL A 66 -4.16 18.47 -1.58
N ASN A 67 -4.50 19.48 -2.38
CA ASN A 67 -5.17 19.28 -3.67
C ASN A 67 -4.08 19.03 -4.71
N ALA A 68 -4.11 17.89 -5.39
CA ALA A 68 -3.09 17.47 -6.34
C ALA A 68 -3.73 17.06 -7.68
N LYS A 69 -3.23 17.64 -8.78
CA LYS A 69 -3.71 17.40 -10.15
C LYS A 69 -2.61 16.80 -11.00
N GLU A 70 -3.00 15.94 -11.93
CA GLU A 70 -2.08 15.19 -12.78
C GLU A 70 -1.01 14.45 -11.94
N VAL A 71 -1.47 13.61 -11.01
CA VAL A 71 -0.60 12.78 -10.15
C VAL A 71 0.16 11.74 -10.99
N LEU A 72 1.49 11.77 -10.90
CA LEU A 72 2.41 10.87 -11.62
C LEU A 72 2.89 9.71 -10.74
N GLY A 73 2.97 9.93 -9.43
CA GLY A 73 3.47 8.93 -8.51
C GLY A 73 3.12 9.21 -7.06
N ILE A 74 3.03 8.15 -6.28
CA ILE A 74 2.84 8.23 -4.83
C ILE A 74 3.80 7.27 -4.14
N ILE A 75 4.48 7.75 -3.10
CA ILE A 75 5.28 6.92 -2.20
C ILE A 75 4.58 6.87 -0.85
N TYR A 76 4.40 5.66 -0.32
CA TYR A 76 3.81 5.41 0.98
C TYR A 76 4.76 4.55 1.82
N SER A 77 4.97 4.96 3.06
CA SER A 77 5.61 4.15 4.10
C SER A 77 4.75 4.16 5.37
N SER A 78 4.58 3.00 6.01
CA SER A 78 3.92 2.92 7.31
C SER A 78 4.85 3.46 8.41
N LYS A 79 4.29 3.98 9.51
CA LYS A 79 5.10 4.43 10.65
C LYS A 79 5.98 3.32 11.23
N SER A 80 5.54 2.06 11.12
CA SER A 80 6.31 0.88 11.54
C SER A 80 7.43 0.49 10.57
N GLY A 81 7.46 1.04 9.35
CA GLY A 81 8.41 0.66 8.30
C GLY A 81 8.13 -0.68 7.61
N ASN A 82 7.15 -1.46 8.09
CA ASN A 82 6.85 -2.80 7.58
C ASN A 82 6.02 -2.81 6.29
N THR A 83 5.52 -1.65 5.85
CA THR A 83 4.84 -1.48 4.58
C THR A 83 5.49 -0.32 3.84
N ASN A 84 6.00 -0.57 2.64
CA ASN A 84 6.56 0.43 1.74
C ASN A 84 6.01 0.17 0.34
N LEU A 85 5.17 1.06 -0.16
CA LEU A 85 4.49 0.92 -1.44
C LEU A 85 4.73 2.15 -2.29
N LYS A 86 4.82 1.93 -3.60
CA LYS A 86 4.92 2.99 -4.60
C LYS A 86 3.87 2.75 -5.65
N TRP A 87 3.03 3.74 -5.90
CA TRP A 87 2.14 3.77 -7.04
C TRP A 87 2.75 4.66 -8.12
N ARG A 88 2.75 4.19 -9.36
CA ARG A 88 3.22 4.95 -10.52
C ARG A 88 2.19 4.93 -11.63
N GLN A 89 1.92 6.09 -12.20
CA GLN A 89 1.00 6.24 -13.31
C GLN A 89 1.51 5.43 -14.51
N THR A 90 0.59 4.70 -15.16
CA THR A 90 0.85 4.02 -16.42
C THR A 90 0.04 4.66 -17.54
N ARG A 91 -1.23 4.98 -17.28
CA ARG A 91 -2.12 5.66 -18.22
C ARG A 91 -3.28 6.35 -17.53
N ARG A 92 -3.44 7.66 -17.76
CA ARG A 92 -4.53 8.48 -17.17
C ARG A 92 -4.60 8.27 -15.65
N LYS A 93 -5.76 7.89 -15.10
CA LYS A 93 -5.94 7.64 -13.66
C LYS A 93 -5.57 6.22 -13.22
N ASN A 94 -4.95 5.43 -14.09
CA ASN A 94 -4.51 4.06 -13.79
C ASN A 94 -3.00 4.00 -13.64
N GLY A 95 -2.55 3.12 -12.76
CA GLY A 95 -1.15 2.91 -12.48
C GLY A 95 -0.86 1.52 -11.95
N LYS A 96 0.34 1.36 -11.44
CA LYS A 96 0.83 0.11 -10.87
C LYS A 96 1.37 0.39 -9.47
N VAL A 97 0.89 -0.36 -8.49
CA VAL A 97 1.46 -0.41 -7.16
C VAL A 97 2.54 -1.48 -7.10
N THR A 98 3.65 -1.15 -6.46
CA THR A 98 4.78 -2.06 -6.21
C THR A 98 5.31 -1.86 -4.80
N GLY A 99 5.81 -2.91 -4.16
CA GLY A 99 6.55 -2.80 -2.91
C GLY A 99 6.23 -3.91 -1.91
N ASN A 100 6.56 -3.68 -0.64
CA ASN A 100 6.35 -4.66 0.42
C ASN A 100 5.20 -4.24 1.32
N ALA A 101 4.30 -5.17 1.64
CA ALA A 101 3.21 -4.98 2.57
C ALA A 101 3.35 -5.89 3.79
N SER A 102 3.03 -5.35 4.96
CA SER A 102 2.74 -6.16 6.13
C SER A 102 1.39 -6.88 5.98
N PRO A 103 1.14 -7.99 6.71
CA PRO A 103 -0.15 -8.67 6.68
C PRO A 103 -1.33 -7.74 7.01
N ASN A 104 -1.16 -6.81 7.96
CA ASN A 104 -2.19 -5.82 8.30
C ASN A 104 -2.51 -4.88 7.12
N ALA A 105 -1.51 -4.54 6.32
CA ALA A 105 -1.74 -3.70 5.14
C ALA A 105 -2.50 -4.44 4.04
N LEU A 106 -2.47 -5.78 3.98
CA LEU A 106 -3.26 -6.54 3.00
C LEU A 106 -4.76 -6.30 3.17
N VAL A 107 -5.25 -6.24 4.40
CA VAL A 107 -6.66 -5.95 4.69
C VAL A 107 -7.06 -4.60 4.10
N ASN A 108 -6.24 -3.57 4.32
CA ASN A 108 -6.50 -2.24 3.79
C ASN A 108 -6.37 -2.20 2.26
N LEU A 109 -5.46 -2.96 1.67
CA LEU A 109 -5.31 -3.06 0.21
C LEU A 109 -6.53 -3.73 -0.45
N VAL A 110 -7.15 -4.70 0.22
CA VAL A 110 -8.42 -5.30 -0.23
C VAL A 110 -9.58 -4.32 -0.04
N GLU A 111 -9.72 -3.68 1.13
CA GLU A 111 -10.80 -2.72 1.42
C GLU A 111 -10.80 -1.51 0.46
N SER A 112 -9.64 -1.18 -0.10
CA SER A 112 -9.45 -0.06 -1.02
C SER A 112 -9.44 -0.46 -2.50
N ASP A 113 -9.75 -1.73 -2.82
CA ASP A 113 -9.76 -2.26 -4.19
C ASP A 113 -8.39 -2.13 -4.91
N VAL A 114 -7.29 -2.14 -4.15
CA VAL A 114 -5.92 -2.17 -4.73
C VAL A 114 -5.55 -3.59 -5.17
N ILE A 115 -5.98 -4.59 -4.39
CA ILE A 115 -5.87 -6.02 -4.71
C ILE A 115 -7.20 -6.70 -4.37
N THR A 116 -7.43 -7.89 -4.93
CA THR A 116 -8.63 -8.69 -4.64
C THR A 116 -8.40 -9.68 -3.50
N GLN A 117 -9.48 -10.13 -2.87
CA GLN A 117 -9.40 -11.20 -1.87
C GLN A 117 -8.85 -12.50 -2.48
N ASP A 118 -9.21 -12.81 -3.73
CA ASP A 118 -8.71 -13.98 -4.45
C ASP A 118 -7.18 -13.94 -4.62
N TRP A 119 -6.63 -12.76 -4.94
CA TRP A 119 -5.18 -12.59 -5.04
C TRP A 119 -4.47 -12.92 -3.71
N VAL A 120 -5.05 -12.49 -2.58
CA VAL A 120 -4.52 -12.79 -1.24
C VAL A 120 -4.58 -14.30 -0.96
N ASN A 121 -5.69 -14.95 -1.29
CA ASN A 121 -5.86 -16.39 -1.08
C ASN A 121 -4.83 -17.19 -1.89
N SER A 122 -4.66 -16.89 -3.18
CA SER A 122 -3.66 -17.54 -4.03
C SER A 122 -2.23 -17.36 -3.51
N TYR A 123 -1.90 -16.16 -3.00
CA TYR A 123 -0.59 -15.90 -2.38
C TYR A 123 -0.35 -16.75 -1.12
N LEU A 124 -1.39 -16.94 -0.29
CA LEU A 124 -1.29 -17.76 0.91
C LEU A 124 -1.12 -19.24 0.57
N GLU A 125 -1.80 -19.73 -0.47
CA GLU A 125 -1.66 -21.10 -0.96
C GLU A 125 -0.25 -21.37 -1.50
N SER A 126 0.29 -20.49 -2.35
CA SER A 126 1.65 -20.63 -2.88
C SER A 126 2.71 -20.60 -1.77
N SER A 127 2.49 -19.80 -0.73
CA SER A 127 3.40 -19.69 0.42
C SER A 127 3.41 -20.96 1.28
N LYS A 128 2.30 -21.70 1.36
CA LYS A 128 2.22 -22.98 2.10
C LYS A 128 3.01 -24.08 1.38
N HIS A 129 2.82 -24.23 0.08
CA HIS A 129 3.56 -25.23 -0.73
C HIS A 129 5.07 -24.99 -0.73
N SER A 130 5.50 -23.72 -0.66
CA SER A 130 6.93 -23.37 -0.58
C SER A 130 7.59 -23.82 0.74
N ASN A 131 6.83 -23.87 1.84
CA ASN A 131 7.35 -24.26 3.15
C ASN A 131 7.35 -25.78 3.37
N GLU A 132 6.47 -26.53 2.69
CA GLU A 132 6.43 -28.00 2.79
C GLU A 132 7.62 -28.67 2.10
N GLY A 133 8.12 -28.11 0.99
CA GLY A 133 9.28 -28.67 0.26
C GLY A 133 10.63 -28.57 0.98
N ASN A 134 10.77 -27.71 2.00
CA ASN A 134 12.00 -27.57 2.78
C ASN A 134 12.08 -28.51 4.00
N ASN A 135 10.96 -29.13 4.41
CA ASN A 135 10.95 -30.03 5.57
C ASN A 135 11.31 -31.49 5.23
N ASP A 136 11.42 -31.84 3.95
CA ASP A 136 11.66 -33.22 3.51
C ASP A 136 13.15 -33.54 3.23
N LEU A 137 14.03 -32.54 3.19
CA LEU A 137 15.49 -32.73 3.03
C LEU A 137 16.23 -33.03 4.36
N GLY A 138 15.53 -33.07 5.50
CA GLY A 138 16.13 -33.22 6.84
C GLY A 138 16.05 -34.61 7.47
N LYS A 139 15.45 -35.63 6.83
CA LYS A 139 15.15 -36.92 7.49
C LYS A 139 16.00 -38.13 7.08
N ASN A 140 17.02 -37.98 6.22
CA ASN A 140 17.76 -39.14 5.70
C ASN A 140 19.26 -39.16 6.04
N THR A 141 19.63 -39.03 7.32
CA THR A 141 20.93 -39.53 7.81
C THR A 141 20.83 -39.89 9.29
N ASN A 142 20.48 -41.13 9.61
CA ASN A 142 21.08 -41.88 10.73
C ASN A 142 20.56 -43.33 10.73
N SER A 143 21.11 -44.14 9.84
CA SER A 143 21.19 -45.59 10.02
C SER A 143 22.60 -46.02 9.67
N ASN A 144 23.47 -46.13 10.69
CA ASN A 144 24.54 -47.12 10.81
C ASN A 144 25.55 -46.70 11.89
N ARG A 145 25.36 -47.20 13.11
CA ARG A 145 26.34 -48.03 13.84
C ARG A 145 25.79 -48.46 15.18
#